data_AF-A0A6C1P7Z2-F1
#
_entry.id   AF-A0A6C1P7Z2-F1
#
_cell.length_a   1.000
_cell.length_b   1.000
_cell.length_c   1.000
_cell.angle_alpha   90.00
_cell.angle_beta   90.00
_cell.angle_gamma   90.00
#
_symmetry.space_group_name_H-M   'P 1'
#
loop_
_entity.id
_entity.type
_entity.pdbx_description
1 polymer ?
#
loop_
_entity_poly.entity_id
_entity_poly.type
_entity_poly.pdbx_seq_one_letter_code
_entity_poly.pdbx_strand_id
1 'polypeptide(L)'
;MIRSVRLNTLLGILYLLIAALTVSPAFANDISWTGAGDGTTWTQAANWSPAVVPGASNDVFITMSGTYTVLLTASVTINSLTLGGDSGTQTLRKSNALTLNNDSRVLSNGVLELLSGYIQGNGILTNNGIIRIDASNWAGVHTTTLINNGQIFQDRGLVYIAAGGVLENRGLYRITGDLNISPSGAMGTFINDGILEKINGNTFSTINIIIDSRPDSRIQVSNGSLRLSANSSYHDMTFHAAAESDQLTLQSGTHTFRGSISGEPVGRVIINTETETHEAGATVDFGGRGLHWASSYFRGGGTLTNAGIIRVDANNWAGVHGSTLINEGQIFQDRGLVYIAAGGVLENRALYRITGDLNISPSGAMGTFINDGILEKINGNTFSTINIIIDSRPDSRIQVSNGSLRLSANSSYHDMTFHAAAESDQLTLQSGTHTFRGSISGEPVGRVIINTETETHEAGATVDFGGRGLHWASSYFRGGGTLTNAGIIRVDANNWAGVHGSTLINEGQIFQDRGLVYIAAGGVLENR
;
A
#
# COMPACT_ATOMS: atom_id res chain seq x y z
N MET A 1 13.99 -40.57 -81.61
CA MET A 1 12.95 -39.53 -81.57
C MET A 1 12.19 -39.65 -80.25
N ILE A 2 12.59 -38.85 -79.25
CA ILE A 2 11.78 -38.22 -78.19
C ILE A 2 10.55 -39.02 -77.69
N ARG A 3 10.61 -39.65 -76.51
CA ARG A 3 9.44 -39.94 -75.63
C ARG A 3 9.88 -40.69 -74.35
N SER A 4 10.08 -39.98 -73.24
CA SER A 4 9.84 -40.52 -71.88
C SER A 4 10.10 -39.51 -70.74
N VAL A 5 10.76 -38.37 -70.99
CA VAL A 5 11.12 -37.40 -69.92
C VAL A 5 10.01 -36.37 -69.61
N ARG A 6 8.82 -36.47 -70.20
CA ARG A 6 7.76 -35.44 -70.08
C ARG A 6 6.55 -35.78 -69.19
N LEU A 7 6.55 -36.88 -68.43
CA LEU A 7 5.37 -37.24 -67.61
C LEU A 7 5.57 -37.04 -66.10
N ASN A 8 6.77 -37.30 -65.55
CA ASN A 8 6.98 -37.25 -64.09
C ASN A 8 7.22 -35.83 -63.55
N THR A 9 7.73 -34.90 -64.35
CA THR A 9 7.87 -33.48 -63.99
C THR A 9 6.56 -32.70 -64.11
N LEU A 10 5.64 -33.13 -64.98
CA LEU A 10 4.31 -32.52 -65.10
C LEU A 10 3.34 -32.95 -63.99
N LEU A 11 3.43 -34.18 -63.48
CA LEU A 11 2.63 -34.60 -62.31
C LEU A 11 3.10 -33.95 -61.00
N GLY A 12 4.41 -33.75 -60.81
CA GLY A 12 4.96 -33.09 -59.62
C GLY A 12 4.63 -31.60 -59.54
N ILE A 13 4.62 -30.91 -60.68
CA ILE A 13 4.22 -29.49 -60.76
C ILE A 13 2.71 -29.34 -60.62
N LEU A 14 1.90 -30.29 -61.11
CA LEU A 14 0.44 -30.27 -60.94
C LEU A 14 0.02 -30.51 -59.47
N TYR A 15 0.73 -31.35 -58.71
CA TYR A 15 0.49 -31.53 -57.27
C TYR A 15 0.94 -30.31 -56.44
N LEU A 16 2.03 -29.63 -56.83
CA LEU A 16 2.46 -28.40 -56.15
C LEU A 16 1.56 -27.19 -56.48
N LEU A 17 0.99 -27.14 -57.69
CA LEU A 17 0.05 -26.09 -58.11
C LEU A 17 -1.34 -26.28 -57.51
N ILE A 18 -1.78 -27.53 -57.29
CA ILE A 18 -3.08 -27.84 -56.66
C ILE A 18 -3.04 -27.68 -55.14
N ALA A 19 -1.87 -27.90 -54.49
CA ALA A 19 -1.69 -27.61 -53.06
C ALA A 19 -1.56 -26.10 -52.75
N ALA A 20 -1.24 -25.28 -53.75
CA ALA A 20 -1.12 -23.82 -53.62
C ALA A 20 -2.40 -23.04 -53.97
N LEU A 21 -3.50 -23.72 -54.31
CA LEU A 21 -4.73 -23.10 -54.83
C LEU A 21 -5.94 -23.10 -53.88
N THR A 22 -5.77 -23.43 -52.59
CA THR A 22 -6.85 -23.30 -51.59
C THR A 22 -6.38 -22.82 -50.23
N VAL A 23 -5.58 -21.75 -50.19
CA VAL A 23 -5.56 -20.87 -49.02
C VAL A 23 -5.90 -19.47 -49.52
N SER A 24 -7.19 -19.26 -49.82
CA SER A 24 -7.71 -17.89 -49.84
C SER A 24 -7.53 -17.34 -48.42
N PRO A 25 -6.94 -16.15 -48.21
CA PRO A 25 -7.18 -15.44 -46.97
C PRO A 25 -8.69 -15.33 -46.84
N ALA A 26 -9.25 -15.89 -45.77
CA ALA A 26 -10.65 -15.67 -45.45
C ALA A 26 -10.78 -14.20 -45.08
N PHE A 27 -11.06 -13.34 -46.06
CA PHE A 27 -11.44 -11.97 -45.79
C PHE A 27 -12.74 -12.04 -44.99
N ALA A 28 -12.74 -11.43 -43.81
CA ALA A 28 -13.98 -11.21 -43.11
C ALA A 28 -14.87 -10.33 -43.99
N ASN A 29 -16.16 -10.68 -44.10
CA ASN A 29 -17.10 -9.91 -44.90
C ASN A 29 -17.69 -8.80 -44.04
N ASP A 30 -17.50 -7.55 -44.46
CA ASP A 30 -18.09 -6.37 -43.81
C ASP A 30 -19.61 -6.48 -43.79
N ILE A 31 -20.20 -6.28 -42.60
CA ILE A 31 -21.64 -6.17 -42.42
C ILE A 31 -21.95 -4.91 -41.59
N SER A 32 -22.69 -3.98 -42.18
CA SER A 32 -23.00 -2.69 -41.58
C SER A 32 -24.47 -2.58 -41.15
N TRP A 33 -24.71 -2.02 -39.97
CA TRP A 33 -26.05 -1.72 -39.48
C TRP A 33 -26.67 -0.57 -40.27
N THR A 34 -27.85 -0.80 -40.84
CA THR A 34 -28.65 0.20 -41.55
C THR A 34 -29.93 0.55 -40.80
N GLY A 35 -30.41 -0.34 -39.92
CA GLY A 35 -31.69 -0.19 -39.23
C GLY A 35 -32.91 -0.21 -40.16
N ALA A 36 -32.77 -0.67 -41.41
CA ALA A 36 -33.84 -0.63 -42.42
C ALA A 36 -35.00 -1.64 -42.18
N GLY A 37 -34.83 -2.58 -41.25
CA GLY A 37 -35.86 -3.50 -40.79
C GLY A 37 -36.72 -2.88 -39.68
N ASP A 38 -36.62 -3.41 -38.46
CA ASP A 38 -37.30 -2.84 -37.29
C ASP A 38 -36.49 -1.75 -36.58
N GLY A 39 -35.26 -1.48 -37.03
CA GLY A 39 -34.38 -0.46 -36.46
C GLY A 39 -33.79 -0.78 -35.09
N THR A 40 -33.99 -1.98 -34.54
CA THR A 40 -33.55 -2.32 -33.16
C THR A 40 -32.97 -3.71 -32.98
N THR A 41 -33.45 -4.73 -33.69
CA THR A 41 -33.10 -6.14 -33.39
C THR A 41 -31.85 -6.61 -34.14
N TRP A 42 -30.84 -7.11 -33.41
CA TRP A 42 -29.61 -7.65 -34.01
C TRP A 42 -29.88 -8.82 -34.97
N THR A 43 -30.79 -9.73 -34.59
CA THR A 43 -31.05 -10.97 -35.33
C THR A 43 -31.95 -10.78 -36.56
N GLN A 44 -32.39 -9.55 -36.86
CA GLN A 44 -33.17 -9.26 -38.05
C GLN A 44 -32.24 -8.90 -39.21
N ALA A 45 -32.12 -9.80 -40.19
CA ALA A 45 -31.25 -9.64 -41.35
C ALA A 45 -31.48 -8.34 -42.13
N ALA A 46 -32.73 -7.85 -42.19
CA ALA A 46 -33.09 -6.60 -42.87
C ALA A 46 -32.50 -5.33 -42.21
N ASN A 47 -31.98 -5.40 -40.98
CA ASN A 47 -31.29 -4.28 -40.34
C ASN A 47 -29.81 -4.16 -40.75
N TRP A 48 -29.31 -5.08 -41.56
CA TRP A 48 -27.91 -5.17 -41.96
C TRP A 48 -27.74 -5.00 -43.47
N SER A 49 -26.56 -4.56 -43.89
CA SER A 49 -26.13 -4.54 -45.29
C SER A 49 -24.77 -5.24 -45.42
N PRO A 50 -24.66 -6.32 -46.22
CA PRO A 50 -25.76 -7.04 -46.89
C PRO A 50 -26.79 -7.58 -45.88
N ALA A 51 -28.02 -7.88 -46.35
CA ALA A 51 -29.15 -8.30 -45.50
C ALA A 51 -28.97 -9.73 -44.95
N VAL A 52 -28.00 -9.88 -44.06
CA VAL A 52 -27.56 -11.12 -43.41
C VAL A 52 -27.22 -10.81 -41.96
N VAL A 53 -27.58 -11.71 -41.04
CA VAL A 53 -27.22 -11.56 -39.62
C VAL A 53 -25.73 -11.84 -39.45
N PRO A 54 -24.96 -10.96 -38.78
CA PRO A 54 -23.52 -11.18 -38.58
C PRO A 54 -23.18 -12.48 -37.84
N GLY A 55 -22.13 -13.16 -38.31
CA GLY A 55 -21.54 -14.35 -37.68
C GLY A 55 -20.02 -14.26 -37.58
N ALA A 56 -19.38 -15.38 -37.24
CA ALA A 56 -17.99 -15.45 -36.77
C ALA A 56 -16.91 -14.93 -37.75
N SER A 57 -17.25 -14.85 -39.04
CA SER A 57 -16.40 -14.37 -40.13
C SER A 57 -16.71 -12.93 -40.57
N ASN A 58 -17.53 -12.18 -39.82
CA ASN A 58 -17.97 -10.85 -40.24
C ASN A 58 -17.36 -9.74 -39.39
N ASP A 59 -16.88 -8.70 -40.07
CA ASP A 59 -16.54 -7.42 -39.45
C ASP A 59 -17.80 -6.57 -39.36
N VAL A 60 -18.22 -6.27 -38.13
CA VAL A 60 -19.50 -5.65 -37.85
C VAL A 60 -19.33 -4.16 -37.62
N PHE A 61 -20.08 -3.35 -38.37
CA PHE A 61 -20.05 -1.89 -38.27
C PHE A 61 -21.40 -1.37 -37.77
N ILE A 62 -21.43 -0.76 -36.60
CA ILE A 62 -22.57 -0.02 -36.05
C ILE A 62 -22.16 1.46 -35.98
N THR A 63 -21.99 2.05 -37.15
CA THR A 63 -21.35 3.37 -37.35
C THR A 63 -22.26 4.36 -38.07
N MET A 64 -23.50 3.99 -38.39
CA MET A 64 -24.45 4.90 -39.03
C MET A 64 -24.73 6.08 -38.09
N SER A 65 -24.51 7.31 -38.56
CA SER A 65 -24.79 8.51 -37.77
C SER A 65 -26.25 8.58 -37.35
N GLY A 66 -26.49 8.96 -36.08
CA GLY A 66 -27.81 8.99 -35.48
C GLY A 66 -27.83 8.45 -34.06
N THR A 67 -29.00 8.47 -33.43
CA THR A 67 -29.18 7.95 -32.06
C THR A 67 -30.11 6.75 -32.10
N TYR A 68 -29.59 5.56 -31.84
CA TYR A 68 -30.35 4.32 -31.84
C TYR A 68 -29.72 3.24 -30.96
N THR A 69 -30.51 2.21 -30.64
CA THR A 69 -30.08 1.08 -29.82
C THR A 69 -30.27 -0.22 -30.57
N VAL A 70 -29.18 -0.98 -30.72
CA VAL A 70 -29.16 -2.34 -31.25
C VAL A 70 -29.25 -3.34 -30.09
N LEU A 71 -30.24 -4.21 -30.12
CA LEU A 71 -30.52 -5.22 -29.11
C LEU A 71 -29.91 -6.56 -29.49
N LEU A 72 -28.89 -7.00 -28.75
CA LEU A 72 -28.26 -8.30 -28.87
C LEU A 72 -28.72 -9.22 -27.72
N THR A 73 -29.74 -10.03 -27.98
CA THR A 73 -30.40 -10.89 -26.98
C THR A 73 -29.95 -12.34 -27.01
N ALA A 74 -29.01 -12.71 -27.88
CA ALA A 74 -28.45 -14.07 -27.98
C ALA A 74 -26.92 -14.03 -27.90
N SER A 75 -26.29 -15.15 -27.56
CA SER A 75 -24.83 -15.27 -27.63
C SER A 75 -24.39 -15.24 -29.10
N VAL A 76 -23.43 -14.39 -29.43
CA VAL A 76 -22.93 -14.22 -30.80
C VAL A 76 -21.41 -14.27 -30.83
N THR A 77 -20.88 -14.86 -31.89
CA THR A 77 -19.46 -14.78 -32.26
C THR A 77 -19.36 -14.01 -33.57
N ILE A 78 -18.49 -13.00 -33.61
CA ILE A 78 -18.20 -12.17 -34.79
C ILE A 78 -16.69 -12.04 -34.99
N ASN A 79 -16.26 -11.58 -36.17
CA ASN A 79 -14.85 -11.35 -36.43
C ASN A 79 -14.37 -10.13 -35.65
N SER A 80 -14.93 -8.95 -35.91
CA SER A 80 -14.66 -7.72 -35.17
C SER A 80 -15.92 -6.86 -35.04
N LEU A 81 -15.89 -5.88 -34.13
CA LEU A 81 -16.93 -4.86 -33.95
C LEU A 81 -16.32 -3.47 -34.03
N THR A 82 -16.93 -2.58 -34.81
CA THR A 82 -16.75 -1.12 -34.73
C THR A 82 -18.09 -0.49 -34.33
N LEU A 83 -18.13 0.13 -33.15
CA LEU A 83 -19.35 0.73 -32.58
C LEU A 83 -19.17 2.23 -32.37
N GLY A 84 -20.06 3.05 -32.94
CA GLY A 84 -20.01 4.51 -32.88
C GLY A 84 -19.78 5.13 -34.26
N GLY A 85 -20.60 6.10 -34.64
CA GLY A 85 -20.51 6.83 -35.90
C GLY A 85 -19.91 8.23 -35.74
N ASP A 86 -19.98 9.04 -36.80
CA ASP A 86 -19.43 10.41 -36.78
C ASP A 86 -20.25 11.36 -35.90
N SER A 87 -21.55 11.10 -35.72
CA SER A 87 -22.44 11.87 -34.85
C SER A 87 -23.58 11.03 -34.28
N GLY A 88 -24.22 11.57 -33.25
CA GLY A 88 -25.28 10.89 -32.51
C GLY A 88 -24.73 9.94 -31.45
N THR A 89 -25.48 8.89 -31.12
CA THR A 89 -25.11 7.89 -30.12
C THR A 89 -25.58 6.51 -30.54
N GLN A 90 -24.64 5.66 -30.93
CA GLN A 90 -24.91 4.29 -31.35
C GLN A 90 -24.74 3.37 -30.14
N THR A 91 -25.84 2.81 -29.65
CA THR A 91 -25.82 1.91 -28.50
C THR A 91 -25.90 0.46 -28.95
N LEU A 92 -24.97 -0.40 -28.53
CA LEU A 92 -25.13 -1.86 -28.59
C LEU A 92 -25.45 -2.36 -27.19
N ARG A 93 -26.67 -2.86 -26.99
CA ARG A 93 -27.12 -3.42 -25.71
C ARG A 93 -27.15 -4.93 -25.77
N LYS A 94 -26.24 -5.58 -25.03
CA LYS A 94 -26.13 -7.05 -24.99
C LYS A 94 -26.65 -7.66 -23.69
N SER A 95 -27.32 -8.79 -23.78
CA SER A 95 -27.78 -9.58 -22.63
C SER A 95 -27.16 -10.97 -22.51
N ASN A 96 -26.18 -11.29 -23.36
CA ASN A 96 -25.52 -12.59 -23.43
C ASN A 96 -24.03 -12.41 -23.79
N ALA A 97 -23.33 -13.52 -24.05
CA ALA A 97 -21.93 -13.49 -24.42
C ALA A 97 -21.73 -12.88 -25.82
N LEU A 98 -20.75 -11.98 -25.96
CA LEU A 98 -20.26 -11.50 -27.25
C LEU A 98 -18.81 -11.93 -27.42
N THR A 99 -18.55 -12.77 -28.42
CA THR A 99 -17.22 -13.30 -28.73
C THR A 99 -16.63 -12.56 -29.92
N LEU A 100 -15.44 -11.99 -29.72
CA LEU A 100 -14.70 -11.19 -30.70
C LEU A 100 -13.45 -11.95 -31.11
N ASN A 101 -13.39 -12.41 -32.37
CA ASN A 101 -12.23 -13.18 -32.84
C ASN A 101 -11.00 -12.30 -33.13
N ASN A 102 -11.22 -11.02 -33.44
CA ASN A 102 -10.22 -10.01 -33.78
C ASN A 102 -10.52 -8.68 -33.09
N ASP A 103 -9.53 -7.78 -33.14
CA ASP A 103 -9.59 -6.48 -32.49
C ASP A 103 -10.83 -5.69 -32.85
N SER A 104 -11.46 -5.13 -31.83
CA SER A 104 -12.74 -4.43 -31.89
C SER A 104 -12.64 -3.09 -31.17
N ARG A 105 -13.53 -2.16 -31.52
CA ARG A 105 -13.49 -0.78 -31.03
C ARG A 105 -14.87 -0.24 -30.72
N VAL A 106 -14.98 0.42 -29.57
CA VAL A 106 -16.04 1.42 -29.29
C VAL A 106 -15.42 2.79 -29.53
N LEU A 107 -15.95 3.53 -30.49
CA LEU A 107 -15.54 4.90 -30.82
C LEU A 107 -16.20 5.90 -29.88
N SER A 108 -15.83 7.18 -29.95
CA SER A 108 -16.25 8.22 -29.00
C SER A 108 -17.77 8.40 -28.87
N ASN A 109 -18.53 8.16 -29.95
CA ASN A 109 -20.01 8.22 -29.96
C ASN A 109 -20.68 6.85 -29.70
N GLY A 110 -19.89 5.80 -29.49
CA GLY A 110 -20.37 4.45 -29.22
C GLY A 110 -20.67 4.21 -27.74
N VAL A 111 -21.76 3.50 -27.46
CA VAL A 111 -22.12 3.03 -26.12
C VAL A 111 -22.32 1.53 -26.15
N LEU A 112 -21.48 0.79 -25.43
CA LEU A 112 -21.67 -0.66 -25.24
C LEU A 112 -22.29 -0.92 -23.86
N GLU A 113 -23.53 -1.38 -23.85
CA GLU A 113 -24.28 -1.66 -22.63
C GLU A 113 -24.29 -3.17 -22.32
N LEU A 114 -23.79 -3.55 -21.14
CA LEU A 114 -23.64 -4.91 -20.68
C LEU A 114 -24.72 -5.24 -19.64
N LEU A 115 -25.76 -5.97 -20.05
CA LEU A 115 -26.83 -6.43 -19.16
C LEU A 115 -26.54 -7.81 -18.56
N SER A 116 -25.81 -8.66 -19.29
CA SER A 116 -25.25 -9.91 -18.75
C SER A 116 -24.21 -10.53 -19.69
N GLY A 117 -23.50 -11.55 -19.22
CA GLY A 117 -22.56 -12.34 -20.00
C GLY A 117 -21.21 -11.67 -20.23
N TYR A 118 -20.26 -12.45 -20.75
CA TYR A 118 -18.91 -11.98 -21.02
C TYR A 118 -18.80 -11.18 -22.34
N ILE A 119 -17.88 -10.22 -22.37
CA ILE A 119 -17.09 -9.94 -23.57
C ILE A 119 -15.92 -10.93 -23.56
N GLN A 120 -15.72 -11.65 -24.68
CA GLN A 120 -14.72 -12.72 -24.75
C GLN A 120 -14.15 -12.92 -26.15
N GLY A 121 -13.20 -13.85 -26.30
CA GLY A 121 -12.55 -14.16 -27.57
C GLY A 121 -11.10 -13.67 -27.63
N ASN A 122 -10.46 -13.86 -28.78
CA ASN A 122 -9.03 -13.60 -28.95
C ASN A 122 -8.70 -12.13 -29.27
N GLY A 123 -9.68 -11.37 -29.76
CA GLY A 123 -9.49 -9.97 -30.14
C GLY A 123 -9.46 -9.03 -28.94
N ILE A 124 -8.71 -7.93 -29.04
CA ILE A 124 -8.71 -6.85 -28.04
C ILE A 124 -9.92 -5.94 -28.27
N LEU A 125 -10.71 -5.63 -27.23
CA LEU A 125 -11.73 -4.59 -27.31
C LEU A 125 -11.16 -3.27 -26.79
N THR A 126 -11.04 -2.25 -27.64
CA THR A 126 -10.64 -0.90 -27.24
C THR A 126 -11.86 0.02 -27.11
N ASN A 127 -12.11 0.54 -25.91
CA ASN A 127 -13.14 1.53 -25.65
C ASN A 127 -12.58 2.95 -25.65
N ASN A 128 -13.01 3.78 -26.60
CA ASN A 128 -12.81 5.23 -26.62
C ASN A 128 -14.11 6.01 -26.36
N GLY A 129 -15.23 5.31 -26.21
CA GLY A 129 -16.54 5.89 -25.88
C GLY A 129 -16.96 5.49 -24.46
N ILE A 130 -18.18 4.97 -24.34
CA ILE A 130 -18.75 4.56 -23.06
C ILE A 130 -19.04 3.06 -23.07
N ILE A 131 -18.64 2.37 -22.00
CA ILE A 131 -19.22 1.08 -21.63
C ILE A 131 -20.06 1.30 -20.37
N ARG A 132 -21.31 0.83 -20.39
CA ARG A 132 -22.20 0.85 -19.23
C ARG A 132 -22.50 -0.58 -18.81
N ILE A 133 -22.20 -0.92 -17.57
CA ILE A 133 -22.52 -2.21 -16.97
C ILE A 133 -23.77 -1.99 -16.12
N ASP A 134 -24.90 -2.42 -16.65
CA ASP A 134 -26.21 -2.35 -16.01
C ASP A 134 -26.77 -3.76 -15.84
N ALA A 135 -25.96 -4.63 -15.25
CA ALA A 135 -26.28 -6.05 -15.16
C ALA A 135 -27.24 -6.33 -14.00
N SER A 136 -28.26 -7.16 -14.26
CA SER A 136 -29.19 -7.59 -13.21
C SER A 136 -28.54 -8.51 -12.19
N ASN A 137 -27.53 -9.27 -12.61
CA ASN A 137 -26.76 -10.18 -11.78
C ASN A 137 -25.25 -9.96 -11.99
N TRP A 138 -24.74 -10.32 -13.18
CA TRP A 138 -23.34 -10.17 -13.51
C TRP A 138 -23.10 -9.91 -15.00
N ALA A 139 -22.01 -9.22 -15.30
CA ALA A 139 -21.38 -9.14 -16.61
C ALA A 139 -19.85 -9.22 -16.42
N GLY A 140 -19.08 -9.34 -17.49
CA GLY A 140 -17.63 -9.43 -17.31
C GLY A 140 -16.79 -9.53 -18.56
N VAL A 141 -15.51 -9.80 -18.33
CA VAL A 141 -14.47 -10.02 -19.34
C VAL A 141 -13.86 -11.41 -19.12
N HIS A 142 -13.67 -12.17 -20.20
CA HIS A 142 -13.12 -13.52 -20.14
C HIS A 142 -12.28 -13.80 -21.39
N THR A 143 -11.09 -14.39 -21.28
CA THR A 143 -10.19 -14.74 -22.42
C THR A 143 -9.73 -13.62 -23.36
N THR A 144 -10.14 -12.38 -23.12
CA THR A 144 -9.86 -11.20 -23.95
C THR A 144 -9.26 -10.06 -23.11
N THR A 145 -8.66 -9.09 -23.78
CA THR A 145 -8.26 -7.81 -23.19
C THR A 145 -9.27 -6.72 -23.55
N LEU A 146 -9.84 -6.08 -22.54
CA LEU A 146 -10.62 -4.84 -22.65
C LEU A 146 -9.74 -3.66 -22.25
N ILE A 147 -9.37 -2.81 -23.22
CA ILE A 147 -8.66 -1.56 -22.98
C ILE A 147 -9.68 -0.43 -22.92
N ASN A 148 -9.73 0.31 -21.81
CA ASN A 148 -10.59 1.46 -21.63
C ASN A 148 -9.79 2.76 -21.70
N ASN A 149 -9.85 3.47 -22.83
CA ASN A 149 -9.37 4.86 -22.97
C ASN A 149 -10.47 5.89 -22.66
N GLY A 150 -11.74 5.49 -22.75
CA GLY A 150 -12.91 6.32 -22.48
C GLY A 150 -13.44 6.15 -21.05
N GLN A 151 -14.70 5.77 -20.94
CA GLN A 151 -15.38 5.61 -19.64
C GLN A 151 -16.04 4.24 -19.51
N ILE A 152 -15.88 3.61 -18.34
CA ILE A 152 -16.67 2.47 -17.90
C ILE A 152 -17.48 2.89 -16.68
N PHE A 153 -18.80 2.71 -16.73
CA PHE A 153 -19.71 2.91 -15.61
C PHE A 153 -20.27 1.56 -15.16
N GLN A 154 -19.93 1.13 -13.94
CA GLN A 154 -20.57 0.01 -13.28
C GLN A 154 -21.73 0.53 -12.42
N ASP A 155 -22.92 0.53 -13.01
CA ASP A 155 -24.12 1.07 -12.38
C ASP A 155 -24.93 -0.01 -11.64
N ARG A 156 -24.88 -1.25 -12.13
CA ARG A 156 -25.49 -2.42 -11.48
C ARG A 156 -24.72 -3.70 -11.74
N GLY A 157 -24.89 -4.65 -10.82
CA GLY A 157 -24.40 -6.01 -10.95
C GLY A 157 -22.92 -6.19 -10.61
N LEU A 158 -22.56 -7.45 -10.39
CA LEU A 158 -21.19 -7.89 -10.17
C LEU A 158 -20.41 -7.89 -11.50
N VAL A 159 -19.16 -7.45 -11.46
CA VAL A 159 -18.25 -7.60 -12.61
C VAL A 159 -17.34 -8.77 -12.38
N TYR A 160 -17.33 -9.70 -13.34
CA TYR A 160 -16.35 -10.77 -13.38
C TYR A 160 -15.19 -10.43 -14.29
N ILE A 161 -13.96 -10.53 -13.77
CA ILE A 161 -12.75 -10.61 -14.59
C ILE A 161 -12.22 -12.03 -14.44
N ALA A 162 -12.61 -12.85 -15.41
CA ALA A 162 -12.42 -14.30 -15.38
C ALA A 162 -11.06 -14.71 -15.96
N ALA A 163 -10.82 -16.02 -16.03
CA ALA A 163 -9.57 -16.61 -16.51
C ALA A 163 -9.14 -16.03 -17.88
N GLY A 164 -7.89 -15.57 -17.97
CA GLY A 164 -7.34 -14.95 -19.17
C GLY A 164 -7.99 -13.62 -19.57
N GLY A 165 -8.92 -13.09 -18.78
CA GLY A 165 -9.48 -11.76 -18.96
C GLY A 165 -8.54 -10.70 -18.40
N VAL A 166 -8.31 -9.64 -19.18
CA VAL A 166 -7.58 -8.45 -18.74
C VAL A 166 -8.48 -7.24 -18.94
N LEU A 167 -8.65 -6.42 -17.91
CA LEU A 167 -9.26 -5.10 -18.03
C LEU A 167 -8.18 -4.06 -17.75
N GLU A 168 -7.77 -3.33 -18.78
CA GLU A 168 -6.82 -2.23 -18.67
C GLU A 168 -7.56 -0.90 -18.70
N ASN A 169 -7.57 -0.21 -17.56
CA ASN A 169 -8.23 1.08 -17.42
C ASN A 169 -7.24 2.23 -17.58
N ARG A 170 -7.22 2.87 -18.76
CA ARG A 170 -6.43 4.09 -19.06
C ARG A 170 -7.24 5.38 -18.89
N GLY A 171 -8.57 5.28 -18.96
CA GLY A 171 -9.51 6.37 -18.74
C GLY A 171 -10.14 6.31 -17.35
N LEU A 172 -11.46 6.39 -17.30
CA LEU A 172 -12.24 6.29 -16.06
C LEU A 172 -12.94 4.93 -15.97
N TYR A 173 -12.74 4.23 -14.86
CA TYR A 173 -13.63 3.15 -14.40
C TYR A 173 -14.33 3.62 -13.13
N ARG A 174 -15.65 3.72 -13.14
CA ARG A 174 -16.44 4.17 -11.99
C ARG A 174 -17.39 3.09 -11.51
N ILE A 175 -17.34 2.82 -10.20
CA ILE A 175 -18.27 1.98 -9.47
C ILE A 175 -19.33 2.88 -8.80
N THR A 176 -20.60 2.69 -9.15
CA THR A 176 -21.73 3.42 -8.59
C THR A 176 -22.45 2.59 -7.54
N GLY A 177 -22.50 3.06 -6.29
CA GLY A 177 -23.12 2.32 -5.18
C GLY A 177 -22.23 1.18 -4.68
N ASP A 178 -22.82 0.15 -4.06
CA ASP A 178 -22.08 -0.93 -3.40
C ASP A 178 -21.96 -2.16 -4.31
N LEU A 179 -21.09 -2.07 -5.32
CA LEU A 179 -20.90 -3.11 -6.33
C LEU A 179 -19.49 -3.70 -6.30
N ASN A 180 -19.37 -4.97 -6.67
CA ASN A 180 -18.12 -5.73 -6.54
C ASN A 180 -17.47 -6.01 -7.90
N ILE A 181 -16.17 -6.30 -7.86
CA ILE A 181 -15.40 -6.88 -8.96
C ILE A 181 -14.72 -8.13 -8.43
N SER A 182 -14.94 -9.28 -9.06
CA SER A 182 -14.46 -10.58 -8.58
C SER A 182 -14.00 -11.48 -9.73
N PRO A 183 -13.27 -12.56 -9.46
CA PRO A 183 -13.17 -13.68 -10.38
C PRO A 183 -14.46 -14.51 -10.36
N SER A 184 -14.73 -15.22 -11.44
CA SER A 184 -15.75 -16.29 -11.52
C SER A 184 -15.15 -17.69 -11.43
N GLY A 185 -13.83 -17.79 -11.31
CA GLY A 185 -13.03 -19.03 -11.33
C GLY A 185 -11.54 -18.67 -11.15
N ALA A 186 -10.68 -19.14 -12.06
CA ALA A 186 -9.31 -18.62 -12.12
C ALA A 186 -9.33 -17.10 -12.39
N MET A 187 -8.43 -16.38 -11.71
CA MET A 187 -8.41 -14.92 -11.72
C MET A 187 -7.84 -14.37 -13.02
N GLY A 188 -8.52 -13.36 -13.57
CA GLY A 188 -7.88 -12.43 -14.51
C GLY A 188 -7.22 -11.26 -13.78
N THR A 189 -6.94 -10.19 -14.51
CA THR A 189 -6.19 -9.02 -13.99
C THR A 189 -6.89 -7.72 -14.32
N PHE A 190 -6.93 -6.80 -13.36
CA PHE A 190 -7.28 -5.40 -13.58
C PHE A 190 -5.98 -4.58 -13.60
N ILE A 191 -5.66 -3.93 -14.71
CA ILE A 191 -4.55 -2.99 -14.81
C ILE A 191 -5.13 -1.59 -14.68
N ASN A 192 -4.65 -0.81 -13.71
CA ASN A 192 -5.06 0.57 -13.53
C ASN A 192 -3.98 1.52 -14.03
N ASP A 193 -4.23 2.17 -15.16
CA ASP A 193 -3.37 3.17 -15.82
C ASP A 193 -4.12 4.51 -16.01
N GLY A 194 -5.11 4.73 -15.14
CA GLY A 194 -6.04 5.85 -15.19
C GLY A 194 -6.71 6.04 -13.84
N ILE A 195 -8.02 6.34 -13.84
CA ILE A 195 -8.80 6.58 -12.62
C ILE A 195 -9.75 5.42 -12.37
N LEU A 196 -9.58 4.75 -11.23
CA LEU A 196 -10.57 3.86 -10.63
C LEU A 196 -11.30 4.62 -9.52
N GLU A 197 -12.59 4.88 -9.69
CA GLU A 197 -13.41 5.68 -8.77
C GLU A 197 -14.57 4.88 -8.18
N LYS A 198 -14.75 5.01 -6.86
CA LYS A 198 -15.96 4.58 -6.15
C LYS A 198 -16.79 5.79 -5.75
N ILE A 199 -18.09 5.76 -6.07
CA ILE A 199 -19.09 6.75 -5.62
C ILE A 199 -20.33 6.08 -5.02
N ASN A 200 -21.15 6.86 -4.31
CA ASN A 200 -22.44 6.50 -3.71
C ASN A 200 -22.40 5.27 -2.79
N GLY A 201 -23.55 4.81 -2.31
CA GLY A 201 -23.66 3.57 -1.50
C GLY A 201 -23.45 3.79 -0.01
N ASN A 202 -23.92 2.82 0.78
CA ASN A 202 -24.01 2.92 2.24
C ASN A 202 -23.16 1.87 2.96
N THR A 203 -22.59 0.94 2.21
CA THR A 203 -21.74 -0.13 2.73
C THR A 203 -20.37 -0.09 2.07
N PHE A 204 -19.93 -1.17 1.43
CA PHE A 204 -18.64 -1.25 0.79
C PHE A 204 -18.73 -1.95 -0.57
N SER A 205 -17.97 -1.43 -1.53
CA SER A 205 -17.54 -2.20 -2.70
C SER A 205 -16.32 -3.04 -2.35
N THR A 206 -16.26 -4.27 -2.85
CA THR A 206 -15.08 -5.13 -2.75
C THR A 206 -14.55 -5.43 -4.15
N ILE A 207 -13.26 -5.16 -4.34
CA ILE A 207 -12.50 -5.63 -5.48
C ILE A 207 -11.63 -6.79 -5.01
N ASN A 208 -12.02 -7.99 -5.42
CA ASN A 208 -11.36 -9.24 -5.10
C ASN A 208 -10.64 -9.83 -6.33
N ILE A 209 -10.00 -8.97 -7.12
CA ILE A 209 -9.17 -9.34 -8.27
C ILE A 209 -7.81 -8.64 -8.13
N ILE A 210 -6.77 -9.19 -8.77
CA ILE A 210 -5.46 -8.55 -8.81
C ILE A 210 -5.61 -7.17 -9.45
N ILE A 211 -5.13 -6.15 -8.75
CA ILE A 211 -4.93 -4.80 -9.31
C ILE A 211 -3.44 -4.61 -9.54
N ASP A 212 -3.08 -4.25 -10.77
CA ASP A 212 -1.74 -3.78 -11.13
C ASP A 212 -1.82 -2.29 -11.51
N SER A 213 -1.48 -1.40 -10.58
CA SER A 213 -1.49 0.04 -10.81
C SER A 213 -0.19 0.51 -11.45
N ARG A 214 -0.31 1.33 -12.49
CA ARG A 214 0.77 1.94 -13.26
C ARG A 214 1.06 3.38 -12.78
N PRO A 215 2.22 3.96 -13.17
CA PRO A 215 2.56 5.33 -12.83
C PRO A 215 1.47 6.33 -13.20
N ASP A 216 1.33 7.37 -12.39
CA ASP A 216 0.34 8.46 -12.49
C ASP A 216 -1.13 8.03 -12.35
N SER A 217 -1.40 6.73 -12.15
CA SER A 217 -2.75 6.23 -11.94
C SER A 217 -3.30 6.61 -10.55
N ARG A 218 -4.62 6.50 -10.41
CA ARG A 218 -5.34 6.88 -9.20
C ARG A 218 -6.42 5.88 -8.84
N ILE A 219 -6.49 5.54 -7.55
CA ILE A 219 -7.63 4.83 -6.96
C ILE A 219 -8.28 5.76 -5.95
N GLN A 220 -9.54 6.11 -6.18
CA GLN A 220 -10.24 7.12 -5.40
C GLN A 220 -11.62 6.66 -4.91
N VAL A 221 -11.96 7.11 -3.71
CA VAL A 221 -13.30 7.01 -3.13
C VAL A 221 -13.82 8.42 -2.96
N SER A 222 -14.83 8.78 -3.75
CA SER A 222 -15.47 10.10 -3.72
C SER A 222 -16.78 10.09 -2.93
N ASN A 223 -17.29 8.89 -2.60
CA ASN A 223 -18.33 8.66 -1.60
C ASN A 223 -18.41 7.17 -1.23
N GLY A 224 -18.46 6.86 0.07
CA GLY A 224 -18.69 5.51 0.59
C GLY A 224 -17.40 4.76 0.94
N SER A 225 -17.38 3.43 0.79
CA SER A 225 -16.19 2.62 1.12
C SER A 225 -15.79 1.65 0.00
N LEU A 226 -14.48 1.47 -0.19
CA LEU A 226 -13.87 0.54 -1.13
C LEU A 226 -12.87 -0.36 -0.41
N ARG A 227 -12.95 -1.68 -0.66
CA ARG A 227 -12.03 -2.69 -0.14
C ARG A 227 -11.29 -3.38 -1.27
N LEU A 228 -9.97 -3.45 -1.17
CA LEU A 228 -9.09 -4.19 -2.07
C LEU A 228 -8.63 -5.47 -1.34
N SER A 229 -8.99 -6.63 -1.88
CA SER A 229 -8.94 -7.90 -1.14
C SER A 229 -8.07 -8.99 -1.74
N ALA A 230 -7.53 -8.78 -2.93
CA ALA A 230 -6.63 -9.70 -3.60
C ALA A 230 -5.20 -9.16 -3.63
N ASN A 231 -4.24 -10.06 -3.85
CA ASN A 231 -2.84 -9.69 -4.01
C ASN A 231 -2.69 -8.67 -5.15
N SER A 232 -2.07 -7.54 -4.88
CA SER A 232 -2.05 -6.39 -5.79
C SER A 232 -0.72 -5.66 -5.75
N SER A 233 -0.35 -5.00 -6.86
CA SER A 233 0.86 -4.19 -7.01
C SER A 233 0.51 -2.74 -7.30
N TYR A 234 1.24 -1.83 -6.67
CA TYR A 234 1.04 -0.39 -6.82
C TYR A 234 2.37 0.29 -7.14
N HIS A 235 2.42 1.03 -8.24
CA HIS A 235 3.62 1.68 -8.75
C HIS A 235 3.35 3.14 -9.10
N ASP A 236 4.04 4.08 -8.42
CA ASP A 236 4.01 5.52 -8.73
C ASP A 236 2.58 6.09 -8.86
N MET A 237 1.71 5.82 -7.88
CA MET A 237 0.27 6.07 -7.98
C MET A 237 -0.32 6.77 -6.75
N THR A 238 -1.53 7.32 -6.89
CA THR A 238 -2.22 8.06 -5.80
C THR A 238 -3.46 7.36 -5.24
N PHE A 239 -3.54 7.26 -3.91
CA PHE A 239 -4.76 6.86 -3.20
C PHE A 239 -5.49 8.10 -2.69
N HIS A 240 -6.82 8.16 -2.85
CA HIS A 240 -7.59 9.30 -2.37
C HIS A 240 -8.94 8.90 -1.75
N ALA A 241 -9.26 9.51 -0.62
CA ALA A 241 -10.58 9.45 0.02
C ALA A 241 -11.08 10.89 0.20
N ALA A 242 -12.15 11.26 -0.50
CA ALA A 242 -12.49 12.66 -0.76
C ALA A 242 -13.22 13.38 0.39
N ALA A 243 -13.99 12.63 1.20
CA ALA A 243 -14.70 13.17 2.36
C ALA A 243 -14.36 12.41 3.64
N GLU A 244 -14.64 13.00 4.80
CA GLU A 244 -14.30 12.43 6.13
C GLU A 244 -14.87 11.02 6.37
N SER A 245 -16.04 10.73 5.79
CA SER A 245 -16.71 9.44 5.86
C SER A 245 -16.15 8.38 4.90
N ASP A 246 -15.35 8.79 3.92
CA ASP A 246 -14.91 7.93 2.84
C ASP A 246 -13.74 7.05 3.29
N GLN A 247 -13.76 5.80 2.86
CA GLN A 247 -12.72 4.83 3.22
C GLN A 247 -12.23 4.03 2.02
N LEU A 248 -10.92 4.01 1.84
CA LEU A 248 -10.22 3.07 0.97
C LEU A 248 -9.40 2.13 1.85
N THR A 249 -9.66 0.83 1.78
CA THR A 249 -9.01 -0.16 2.64
C THR A 249 -8.34 -1.25 1.83
N LEU A 250 -7.04 -1.46 2.04
CA LEU A 250 -6.34 -2.69 1.67
C LEU A 250 -6.70 -3.73 2.73
N GLN A 251 -7.69 -4.57 2.40
CA GLN A 251 -8.42 -5.36 3.38
C GLN A 251 -7.81 -6.75 3.60
N SER A 252 -7.33 -7.37 2.53
CA SER A 252 -6.76 -8.72 2.54
C SER A 252 -5.88 -8.94 1.33
N GLY A 253 -5.17 -10.08 1.29
CA GLY A 253 -4.15 -10.34 0.30
C GLY A 253 -2.87 -9.56 0.58
N THR A 254 -1.81 -9.87 -0.15
CA THR A 254 -0.53 -9.17 -0.03
C THR A 254 -0.50 -7.99 -1.00
N HIS A 255 -0.24 -6.80 -0.48
CA HIS A 255 -0.17 -5.58 -1.28
C HIS A 255 1.29 -5.15 -1.41
N THR A 256 1.78 -4.99 -2.64
CA THR A 256 3.17 -4.63 -2.92
C THR A 256 3.28 -3.17 -3.35
N PHE A 257 4.11 -2.39 -2.67
CA PHE A 257 4.41 -1.00 -3.04
C PHE A 257 5.76 -0.90 -3.76
N ARG A 258 5.82 -0.06 -4.80
CA ARG A 258 7.03 0.27 -5.56
C ARG A 258 7.01 1.75 -5.96
N GLY A 259 8.15 2.43 -5.83
CA GLY A 259 8.23 3.85 -6.15
C GLY A 259 7.38 4.68 -5.19
N SER A 260 6.74 5.75 -5.67
CA SER A 260 5.97 6.68 -4.83
C SER A 260 4.50 6.29 -4.73
N ILE A 261 3.99 6.13 -3.51
CA ILE A 261 2.57 5.93 -3.22
C ILE A 261 2.10 7.12 -2.37
N SER A 262 1.24 7.97 -2.92
CA SER A 262 0.94 9.26 -2.29
C SER A 262 -0.55 9.59 -2.23
N GLY A 263 -0.89 10.65 -1.50
CA GLY A 263 -2.25 11.18 -1.47
C GLY A 263 -2.49 12.23 -0.40
N GLU A 264 -3.55 13.03 -0.60
CA GLU A 264 -4.07 13.99 0.37
C GLU A 264 -5.48 13.56 0.81
N PRO A 265 -5.64 12.50 1.62
CA PRO A 265 -6.95 12.00 2.01
C PRO A 265 -7.61 12.91 3.05
N VAL A 266 -8.86 13.30 2.77
CA VAL A 266 -9.79 13.87 3.76
C VAL A 266 -10.48 12.74 4.55
N GLY A 267 -10.75 11.61 3.88
CA GLY A 267 -11.21 10.37 4.48
C GLY A 267 -10.06 9.52 5.01
N ARG A 268 -10.24 8.19 5.03
CA ARG A 268 -9.21 7.24 5.48
C ARG A 268 -8.70 6.39 4.33
N VAL A 269 -7.38 6.33 4.17
CA VAL A 269 -6.68 5.29 3.40
C VAL A 269 -6.05 4.34 4.41
N ILE A 270 -6.42 3.06 4.36
CA ILE A 270 -6.18 2.10 5.45
C ILE A 270 -5.45 0.87 4.92
N ILE A 271 -4.35 0.50 5.57
CA ILE A 271 -3.69 -0.79 5.43
C ILE A 271 -4.16 -1.68 6.57
N ASN A 272 -4.99 -2.67 6.25
CA ASN A 272 -5.51 -3.65 7.21
C ASN A 272 -5.08 -5.08 6.84
N THR A 273 -3.92 -5.19 6.19
CA THR A 273 -3.38 -6.47 5.77
C THR A 273 -1.88 -6.34 5.58
N GLU A 274 -1.27 -7.43 5.17
CA GLU A 274 0.15 -7.49 4.95
C GLU A 274 0.57 -6.65 3.75
N THR A 275 1.62 -5.86 3.95
CA THR A 275 2.18 -5.02 2.89
C THR A 275 3.65 -5.32 2.70
N GLU A 276 4.01 -5.55 1.45
CA GLU A 276 5.37 -5.82 1.02
C GLU A 276 5.93 -4.61 0.30
N THR A 277 7.21 -4.34 0.56
CA THR A 277 7.93 -3.34 -0.23
C THR A 277 8.75 -4.04 -1.28
N HIS A 278 8.62 -3.60 -2.52
CA HIS A 278 9.41 -4.10 -3.64
C HIS A 278 10.91 -3.95 -3.35
N GLU A 279 11.75 -4.81 -3.92
CA GLU A 279 13.21 -4.79 -3.72
C GLU A 279 13.87 -3.45 -4.10
N ALA A 280 13.27 -2.73 -5.05
CA ALA A 280 13.69 -1.40 -5.49
C ALA A 280 13.35 -0.28 -4.47
N GLY A 281 12.64 -0.60 -3.39
CA GLY A 281 12.13 0.35 -2.41
C GLY A 281 10.78 0.97 -2.81
N ALA A 282 10.14 1.60 -1.81
CA ALA A 282 8.96 2.42 -2.01
C ALA A 282 8.97 3.60 -1.03
N THR A 283 8.29 4.67 -1.42
CA THR A 283 8.04 5.84 -0.57
C THR A 283 6.53 5.99 -0.41
N VAL A 284 6.06 6.18 0.83
CA VAL A 284 4.70 6.63 1.12
C VAL A 284 4.74 8.10 1.50
N ASP A 285 3.99 8.93 0.77
CA ASP A 285 3.93 10.38 0.97
C ASP A 285 2.49 10.83 1.05
N PHE A 286 1.93 10.69 2.27
CA PHE A 286 0.55 11.06 2.55
C PHE A 286 0.48 12.31 3.40
N GLY A 287 -0.14 13.37 2.89
CA GLY A 287 -0.59 14.49 3.71
C GLY A 287 -1.99 14.26 4.28
N GLY A 288 -2.76 15.34 4.44
CA GLY A 288 -4.12 15.30 5.02
C GLY A 288 -4.20 14.51 6.33
N ARG A 289 -5.04 13.46 6.35
CA ARG A 289 -5.18 12.56 7.51
C ARG A 289 -4.09 11.48 7.60
N GLY A 290 -3.24 11.35 6.60
CA GLY A 290 -2.18 10.36 6.51
C GLY A 290 -2.65 8.96 6.10
N LEU A 291 -1.69 8.05 6.04
CA LEU A 291 -1.89 6.63 5.81
C LEU A 291 -2.18 5.90 7.13
N HIS A 292 -3.35 5.29 7.27
CA HIS A 292 -3.71 4.53 8.46
C HIS A 292 -3.18 3.10 8.39
N TRP A 293 -2.25 2.76 9.27
CA TRP A 293 -1.76 1.41 9.45
C TRP A 293 -2.54 0.71 10.56
N ALA A 294 -3.48 -0.14 10.17
CA ALA A 294 -4.48 -0.71 11.06
C ALA A 294 -4.18 -2.17 11.48
N SER A 295 -3.34 -2.89 10.73
CA SER A 295 -2.90 -4.22 11.15
C SER A 295 -1.69 -4.73 10.36
N SER A 296 -1.19 -5.89 10.81
CA SER A 296 -0.24 -6.74 10.09
C SER A 296 1.16 -6.13 9.94
N TYR A 297 2.05 -6.89 9.29
CA TYR A 297 3.42 -6.48 9.09
C TYR A 297 3.63 -5.68 7.80
N PHE A 298 4.55 -4.72 7.85
CA PHE A 298 5.39 -4.39 6.70
C PHE A 298 6.51 -5.43 6.62
N ARG A 299 6.68 -6.08 5.47
CA ARG A 299 7.69 -7.12 5.23
C ARG A 299 8.22 -7.11 3.78
N GLY A 300 8.89 -8.18 3.37
CA GLY A 300 9.33 -8.41 1.99
C GLY A 300 10.80 -8.08 1.71
N GLY A 301 11.58 -7.70 2.73
CA GLY A 301 13.01 -7.41 2.59
C GLY A 301 13.36 -6.02 2.04
N GLY A 302 12.42 -5.35 1.35
CA GLY A 302 12.62 -3.99 0.85
C GLY A 302 12.55 -2.90 1.94
N THR A 303 12.96 -1.69 1.57
CA THR A 303 12.88 -0.49 2.41
C THR A 303 11.67 0.36 2.04
N LEU A 304 10.77 0.60 3.00
CA LEU A 304 9.67 1.56 2.89
C LEU A 304 10.10 2.88 3.54
N THR A 305 10.03 3.97 2.80
CA THR A 305 10.29 5.32 3.34
C THR A 305 8.97 6.05 3.54
N ASN A 306 8.69 6.52 4.75
CA ASN A 306 7.61 7.45 5.03
C ASN A 306 8.13 8.88 4.90
N ALA A 307 7.72 9.58 3.84
CA ALA A 307 7.98 11.01 3.65
C ALA A 307 6.85 11.90 4.22
N GLY A 308 5.65 11.33 4.40
CA GLY A 308 4.46 12.04 4.88
C GLY A 308 4.03 11.59 6.28
N ILE A 309 2.73 11.35 6.44
CA ILE A 309 2.11 10.99 7.71
C ILE A 309 1.67 9.53 7.67
N ILE A 310 2.18 8.72 8.59
CA ILE A 310 1.61 7.41 8.95
C ILE A 310 0.93 7.51 10.32
N ARG A 311 -0.24 6.90 10.43
CA ARG A 311 -0.97 6.73 11.69
C ARG A 311 -1.11 5.25 12.00
N VAL A 312 -0.44 4.76 13.02
CA VAL A 312 -0.74 3.44 13.58
C VAL A 312 -2.05 3.54 14.34
N ASP A 313 -3.11 3.02 13.75
CA ASP A 313 -4.47 2.99 14.30
C ASP A 313 -4.96 1.54 14.35
N ALA A 314 -4.14 0.70 14.99
CA ALA A 314 -4.36 -0.72 15.01
C ALA A 314 -5.34 -1.13 16.11
N ASN A 315 -6.29 -2.00 15.77
CA ASN A 315 -7.20 -2.58 16.77
C ASN A 315 -6.47 -3.45 17.79
N ASN A 316 -5.36 -4.07 17.38
CA ASN A 316 -4.56 -4.92 18.23
C ASN A 316 -3.08 -4.60 18.05
N TRP A 317 -2.54 -4.84 16.86
CA TRP A 317 -1.13 -4.60 16.58
C TRP A 317 -0.88 -4.30 15.09
N ALA A 318 0.22 -3.61 14.83
CA ALA A 318 0.85 -3.47 13.52
C ALA A 318 2.38 -3.58 13.71
N GLY A 319 3.18 -3.87 12.69
CA GLY A 319 4.62 -3.96 12.93
C GLY A 319 5.55 -4.14 11.73
N VAL A 320 6.85 -4.12 11.97
CA VAL A 320 7.87 -4.37 10.94
C VAL A 320 8.50 -5.74 11.14
N HIS A 321 8.64 -6.53 10.08
CA HIS A 321 9.24 -7.88 10.14
C HIS A 321 10.10 -8.17 8.91
N GLY A 322 11.40 -8.38 9.12
CA GLY A 322 12.34 -8.72 8.03
C GLY A 322 12.41 -7.66 6.92
N SER A 323 12.20 -6.38 7.27
CA SER A 323 12.21 -5.23 6.36
C SER A 323 12.59 -3.97 7.13
N THR A 324 12.82 -2.87 6.40
CA THR A 324 13.15 -1.57 6.99
C THR A 324 12.02 -0.56 6.71
N LEU A 325 11.53 0.10 7.76
CA LEU A 325 10.69 1.29 7.67
C LEU A 325 11.51 2.51 8.10
N ILE A 326 11.80 3.42 7.16
CA ILE A 326 12.44 4.70 7.43
C ILE A 326 11.35 5.75 7.57
N ASN A 327 11.37 6.53 8.64
CA ASN A 327 10.47 7.66 8.85
C ASN A 327 11.21 8.98 8.69
N GLU A 328 10.99 9.65 7.57
CA GLU A 328 11.46 11.00 7.27
C GLU A 328 10.37 12.08 7.49
N GLY A 329 9.11 11.65 7.62
CA GLY A 329 7.97 12.50 7.97
C GLY A 329 7.51 12.34 9.42
N GLN A 330 6.27 11.89 9.60
CA GLN A 330 5.65 11.72 10.92
C GLN A 330 5.00 10.35 11.06
N ILE A 331 5.30 9.66 12.17
CA ILE A 331 4.53 8.50 12.62
C ILE A 331 3.80 8.86 13.91
N PHE A 332 2.48 8.69 13.90
CA PHE A 332 1.64 8.77 15.09
C PHE A 332 1.17 7.36 15.48
N GLN A 333 1.60 6.86 16.63
CA GLN A 333 1.01 5.68 17.23
C GLN A 333 -0.22 6.11 18.02
N ASP A 334 -1.37 6.13 17.35
CA ASP A 334 -2.65 6.57 17.90
C ASP A 334 -3.37 5.43 18.62
N ARG A 335 -3.15 4.18 18.20
CA ARG A 335 -3.76 3.00 18.81
C ARG A 335 -3.00 1.71 18.51
N GLY A 336 -3.13 0.75 19.42
CA GLY A 336 -2.58 -0.59 19.27
C GLY A 336 -1.08 -0.68 19.57
N LEU A 337 -0.60 -1.91 19.68
CA LEU A 337 0.80 -2.25 19.89
C LEU A 337 1.59 -2.15 18.59
N VAL A 338 2.82 -1.64 18.65
CA VAL A 338 3.75 -1.75 17.51
C VAL A 338 4.73 -2.88 17.77
N TYR A 339 4.80 -3.81 16.83
CA TYR A 339 5.82 -4.86 16.82
C TYR A 339 7.00 -4.49 15.95
N ILE A 340 8.22 -4.71 16.44
CA ILE A 340 9.43 -4.73 15.62
C ILE A 340 10.04 -6.11 15.80
N ALA A 341 9.74 -6.99 14.86
CA ALA A 341 10.05 -8.41 14.93
C ALA A 341 11.40 -8.74 14.28
N ALA A 342 11.70 -10.03 14.14
CA ALA A 342 12.98 -10.53 13.66
C ALA A 342 13.41 -9.87 12.34
N GLY A 343 14.61 -9.29 12.32
CA GLY A 343 15.16 -8.61 11.15
C GLY A 343 14.39 -7.34 10.72
N GLY A 344 13.39 -6.91 11.49
CA GLY A 344 12.69 -5.65 11.28
C GLY A 344 13.50 -4.48 11.82
N VAL A 345 13.57 -3.39 11.05
CA VAL A 345 14.19 -2.13 11.45
C VAL A 345 13.18 -1.02 11.28
N LEU A 346 12.97 -0.23 12.33
CA LEU A 346 12.26 1.05 12.24
C LEU A 346 13.26 2.16 12.52
N GLU A 347 13.61 2.94 11.50
CA GLU A 347 14.53 4.06 11.60
C GLU A 347 13.74 5.37 11.61
N ASN A 348 13.73 6.05 12.75
CA ASN A 348 13.05 7.32 12.91
C ASN A 348 14.02 8.48 12.70
N ARG A 349 13.99 9.15 11.53
CA ARG A 349 14.80 10.34 11.21
C ARG A 349 14.07 11.67 11.46
N ALA A 350 12.79 11.60 11.79
CA ALA A 350 11.95 12.76 12.04
C ALA A 350 11.12 12.54 13.31
N LEU A 351 9.79 12.59 13.25
CA LEU A 351 8.95 12.45 14.45
C LEU A 351 8.30 11.06 14.52
N TYR A 352 8.56 10.34 15.61
CA TYR A 352 7.74 9.22 16.06
C TYR A 352 7.06 9.59 17.38
N ARG A 353 5.74 9.60 17.41
CA ARG A 353 4.96 9.99 18.59
C ARG A 353 4.04 8.87 19.06
N ILE A 354 4.15 8.53 20.33
CA ILE A 354 3.26 7.62 21.05
C ILE A 354 2.15 8.43 21.71
N THR A 355 0.90 8.20 21.31
CA THR A 355 -0.28 8.90 21.85
C THR A 355 -0.97 8.05 22.90
N GLY A 356 -0.91 8.46 24.17
CA GLY A 356 -1.48 7.70 25.29
C GLY A 356 -0.54 6.59 25.75
N ASP A 357 -1.09 5.53 26.37
CA ASP A 357 -0.29 4.46 27.01
C ASP A 357 -0.14 3.25 26.07
N LEU A 358 0.65 3.43 25.02
CA LEU A 358 0.87 2.41 23.99
C LEU A 358 2.32 1.92 23.98
N ASN A 359 2.52 0.67 23.55
CA ASN A 359 3.80 -0.01 23.69
C ASN A 359 4.48 -0.24 22.33
N ILE A 360 5.79 -0.46 22.37
CA ILE A 360 6.58 -1.01 21.25
C ILE A 360 7.30 -2.25 21.78
N SER A 361 7.10 -3.40 21.13
CA SER A 361 7.59 -4.69 21.61
C SER A 361 8.11 -5.57 20.47
N PRO A 362 8.87 -6.62 20.75
CA PRO A 362 9.13 -7.67 19.78
C PRO A 362 7.94 -8.63 19.67
N SER A 363 7.86 -9.32 18.53
CA SER A 363 7.00 -10.49 18.35
C SER A 363 7.90 -11.70 18.03
N GLY A 364 8.55 -12.24 19.07
CA GLY A 364 9.60 -13.25 18.93
C GLY A 364 11.01 -12.63 19.02
N ALA A 365 11.90 -12.98 18.09
CA ALA A 365 13.24 -12.38 18.05
C ALA A 365 13.13 -10.87 17.81
N MET A 366 14.00 -10.11 18.49
CA MET A 366 13.93 -8.64 18.51
C MET A 366 14.47 -8.07 17.21
N GLY A 367 13.75 -7.13 16.63
CA GLY A 367 14.31 -6.17 15.68
C GLY A 367 14.89 -4.95 16.41
N THR A 368 15.07 -3.84 15.67
CA THR A 368 15.74 -2.64 16.18
C THR A 368 14.93 -1.39 15.85
N PHE A 369 14.82 -0.50 16.84
CA PHE A 369 14.39 0.87 16.63
C PHE A 369 15.62 1.78 16.59
N ILE A 370 15.90 2.41 15.46
CA ILE A 370 16.97 3.40 15.35
C ILE A 370 16.33 4.77 15.53
N ASN A 371 16.81 5.57 16.49
CA ASN A 371 16.33 6.92 16.71
C ASN A 371 17.35 7.94 16.22
N ASP A 372 17.07 8.57 15.09
CA ASP A 372 17.85 9.65 14.46
C ASP A 372 17.02 10.94 14.35
N GLY A 373 16.03 11.08 15.24
CA GLY A 373 15.06 12.16 15.27
C GLY A 373 14.46 12.31 16.67
N ILE A 374 13.16 12.58 16.73
CA ILE A 374 12.41 12.74 17.98
C ILE A 374 11.49 11.54 18.19
N LEU A 375 11.73 10.81 19.28
CA LEU A 375 10.80 9.86 19.86
C LEU A 375 10.05 10.53 21.02
N GLU A 376 8.75 10.77 20.85
CA GLU A 376 7.94 11.51 21.83
C GLU A 376 6.82 10.66 22.41
N LYS A 377 6.65 10.69 23.73
CA LYS A 377 5.48 10.19 24.45
C LYS A 377 4.59 11.35 24.89
N ILE A 378 3.30 11.27 24.55
CA ILE A 378 2.27 12.22 24.99
C ILE A 378 1.05 11.49 25.59
N ASN A 379 0.19 12.25 26.28
CA ASN A 379 -1.07 11.82 26.90
C ASN A 379 -0.96 10.58 27.80
N GLY A 380 -2.09 10.04 28.27
CA GLY A 380 -2.12 8.79 29.04
C GLY A 380 -1.97 8.99 30.55
N ASN A 381 -2.39 7.98 31.30
CA ASN A 381 -2.52 8.06 32.76
C ASN A 381 -1.61 7.05 33.49
N THR A 382 -0.96 6.18 32.73
CA THR A 382 -0.08 5.12 33.24
C THR A 382 1.31 5.28 32.63
N PHE A 383 1.76 4.31 31.84
CA PHE A 383 3.06 4.35 31.20
C PHE A 383 3.02 3.61 29.87
N SER A 384 3.82 4.10 28.92
CA SER A 384 4.26 3.34 27.76
C SER A 384 5.50 2.54 28.08
N THR A 385 5.61 1.34 27.53
CA THR A 385 6.83 0.53 27.58
C THR A 385 7.36 0.31 26.16
N ILE A 386 8.63 0.66 25.96
CA ILE A 386 9.40 0.26 24.79
C ILE A 386 10.33 -0.86 25.24
N ASN A 387 10.00 -2.07 24.80
CA ASN A 387 10.74 -3.28 25.10
C ASN A 387 11.46 -3.81 23.85
N ILE A 388 12.04 -2.91 23.05
CA ILE A 388 12.84 -3.22 21.87
C ILE A 388 14.21 -2.55 21.99
N ILE A 389 15.22 -3.06 21.29
CA ILE A 389 16.53 -2.39 21.21
C ILE A 389 16.32 -0.99 20.61
N ILE A 390 16.75 0.04 21.34
CA ILE A 390 16.85 1.40 20.83
C ILE A 390 18.33 1.69 20.54
N ASP A 391 18.62 2.15 19.33
CA ASP A 391 19.91 2.69 18.94
C ASP A 391 19.75 4.17 18.59
N SER A 392 20.06 5.06 19.54
CA SER A 392 19.95 6.50 19.34
C SER A 392 21.23 7.07 18.71
N ARG A 393 21.04 7.88 17.66
CA ARG A 393 22.07 8.56 16.89
C ARG A 393 22.32 9.99 17.41
N PRO A 394 23.43 10.63 17.01
CA PRO A 394 23.72 12.01 17.39
C PRO A 394 22.57 12.97 17.08
N ASP A 395 22.42 13.98 17.93
CA ASP A 395 21.38 15.03 17.87
C ASP A 395 19.94 14.54 18.04
N SER A 396 19.74 13.22 18.22
CA SER A 396 18.42 12.65 18.46
C SER A 396 17.89 12.97 19.87
N ARG A 397 16.57 12.81 20.05
CA ARG A 397 15.87 13.11 21.30
C ARG A 397 14.86 12.04 21.65
N ILE A 398 14.84 11.67 22.93
CA ILE A 398 13.75 10.89 23.53
C ILE A 398 13.06 11.78 24.57
N GLN A 399 11.77 12.01 24.36
CA GLN A 399 10.99 13.02 25.09
C GLN A 399 9.70 12.43 25.66
N VAL A 400 9.38 12.84 26.89
CA VAL A 400 8.07 12.66 27.51
C VAL A 400 7.48 14.05 27.73
N SER A 401 6.40 14.35 27.03
CA SER A 401 5.66 15.62 27.15
C SER A 401 4.41 15.49 28.01
N ASN A 402 3.98 14.26 28.27
CA ASN A 402 2.94 13.94 29.24
C ASN A 402 2.98 12.45 29.62
N GLY A 403 2.92 12.16 30.92
CA GLY A 403 2.81 10.80 31.45
C GLY A 403 4.17 10.13 31.68
N SER A 404 4.26 8.82 31.45
CA SER A 404 5.50 8.07 31.71
C SER A 404 5.92 7.17 30.55
N LEU A 405 7.22 7.06 30.32
CA LEU A 405 7.84 6.17 29.33
C LEU A 405 8.91 5.30 30.00
N ARG A 406 8.86 3.99 29.74
CA ARG A 406 9.84 3.00 30.22
C ARG A 406 10.59 2.37 29.07
N LEU A 407 11.91 2.37 29.14
CA LEU A 407 12.80 1.71 28.21
C LEU A 407 13.35 0.45 28.88
N SER A 408 13.00 -0.72 28.35
CA SER A 408 13.12 -2.00 29.09
C SER A 408 14.04 -3.04 28.44
N ALA A 409 14.59 -2.73 27.28
CA ALA A 409 15.50 -3.61 26.54
C ALA A 409 16.90 -3.01 26.43
N ASN A 410 17.88 -3.86 26.14
CA ASN A 410 19.26 -3.43 25.92
C ASN A 410 19.32 -2.38 24.81
N SER A 411 19.90 -1.22 25.09
CA SER A 411 19.84 -0.06 24.20
C SER A 411 21.14 0.75 24.24
N SER A 412 21.44 1.44 23.14
CA SER A 412 22.60 2.32 22.98
C SER A 412 22.16 3.76 22.74
N TYR A 413 22.86 4.69 23.37
CA TYR A 413 22.60 6.12 23.28
C TYR A 413 23.88 6.87 22.96
N HIS A 414 23.87 7.64 21.86
CA HIS A 414 25.04 8.35 21.35
C HIS A 414 24.71 9.81 21.04
N ASP A 415 25.39 10.75 21.72
CA ASP A 415 25.28 12.20 21.45
C ASP A 415 23.82 12.70 21.38
N MET A 416 23.00 12.36 22.37
CA MET A 416 21.55 12.54 22.33
C MET A 416 20.96 13.17 23.59
N THR A 417 19.71 13.62 23.51
CA THR A 417 19.02 14.31 24.62
C THR A 417 17.82 13.53 25.20
N PHE A 418 17.75 13.47 26.53
CA PHE A 418 16.56 13.01 27.25
C PHE A 418 15.77 14.20 27.78
N HIS A 419 14.45 14.18 27.63
CA HIS A 419 13.59 15.26 28.12
C HIS A 419 12.31 14.77 28.80
N ALA A 420 11.98 15.37 29.93
CA ALA A 420 10.70 15.23 30.62
C ALA A 420 10.12 16.64 30.84
N ALA A 421 9.01 16.96 30.19
CA ALA A 421 8.57 18.34 29.98
C ALA A 421 7.83 18.98 31.17
N ALA A 422 7.13 18.18 31.97
CA ALA A 422 6.41 18.63 33.16
C ALA A 422 6.85 17.86 34.41
N GLU A 423 6.58 18.41 35.59
CA GLU A 423 7.00 17.80 36.87
C GLU A 423 6.47 16.39 37.09
N SER A 424 5.30 16.08 36.52
CA SER A 424 4.67 14.76 36.55
C SER A 424 5.28 13.75 35.59
N ASP A 425 6.06 14.21 34.61
CA ASP A 425 6.52 13.38 33.51
C ASP A 425 7.75 12.57 33.92
N GLN A 426 7.80 11.32 33.47
CA GLN A 426 8.88 10.40 33.80
C GLN A 426 9.39 9.66 32.58
N LEU A 427 10.68 9.73 32.35
CA LEU A 427 11.41 8.85 31.44
C LEU A 427 12.29 7.93 32.27
N THR A 428 12.09 6.62 32.17
CA THR A 428 12.80 5.64 32.99
C THR A 428 13.52 4.60 32.14
N LEU A 429 14.83 4.47 32.32
CA LEU A 429 15.59 3.29 31.90
C LEU A 429 15.30 2.19 32.92
N GLN A 430 14.35 1.33 32.60
CA GLN A 430 13.66 0.46 33.55
C GLN A 430 14.35 -0.88 33.74
N SER A 431 14.83 -1.49 32.65
CA SER A 431 15.50 -2.78 32.64
C SER A 431 16.36 -2.94 31.38
N GLY A 432 17.14 -4.01 31.33
CA GLY A 432 18.14 -4.20 30.28
C GLY A 432 19.38 -3.35 30.52
N THR A 433 20.42 -3.59 29.73
CA THR A 433 21.67 -2.82 29.80
C THR A 433 21.59 -1.61 28.89
N HIS A 434 21.83 -0.42 29.44
CA HIS A 434 21.80 0.84 28.69
C HIS A 434 23.21 1.37 28.51
N THR A 435 23.68 1.50 27.26
CA THR A 435 25.05 1.93 26.95
C THR A 435 25.07 3.40 26.57
N PHE A 436 25.88 4.21 27.26
CA PHE A 436 26.10 5.62 26.94
C PHE A 436 27.42 5.82 26.20
N ARG A 437 27.41 6.68 25.18
CA ARG A 437 28.59 7.09 24.40
C ARG A 437 28.50 8.57 24.04
N GLY A 438 29.60 9.30 24.18
CA GLY A 438 29.60 10.74 23.89
C GLY A 438 28.73 11.52 24.88
N SER A 439 28.06 12.58 24.44
CA SER A 439 27.24 13.43 25.33
C SER A 439 25.80 12.90 25.46
N ILE A 440 25.34 12.70 26.69
CA ILE A 440 23.95 12.41 27.03
C ILE A 440 23.45 13.54 27.93
N SER A 441 22.52 14.35 27.43
CA SER A 441 22.18 15.61 28.09
C SER A 441 20.67 15.86 28.18
N GLY A 442 20.30 16.90 28.92
CA GLY A 442 18.92 17.37 28.98
C GLY A 442 18.64 18.37 30.09
N GLU A 443 17.54 19.11 29.93
CA GLU A 443 16.99 20.04 30.94
C GLU A 443 15.60 19.56 31.40
N PRO A 444 15.51 18.44 32.15
CA PRO A 444 14.22 17.90 32.55
C PRO A 444 13.55 18.76 33.63
N VAL A 445 12.28 19.10 33.41
CA VAL A 445 11.36 19.61 34.44
C VAL A 445 10.78 18.44 35.23
N GLY A 446 10.52 17.32 34.55
CA GLY A 446 10.14 16.04 35.14
C GLY A 446 11.34 15.23 35.62
N ARG A 447 11.23 13.90 35.57
CA ARG A 447 12.29 12.99 35.99
C ARG A 447 12.83 12.18 34.82
N VAL A 448 14.16 12.17 34.68
CA VAL A 448 14.89 11.17 33.89
C VAL A 448 15.56 10.22 34.87
N ILE A 449 15.21 8.94 34.82
CA ILE A 449 15.52 7.96 35.86
C ILE A 449 16.31 6.80 35.27
N ILE A 450 17.44 6.47 35.88
CA ILE A 450 18.18 5.23 35.67
C ILE A 450 17.82 4.26 36.79
N ASN A 451 17.09 3.20 36.45
CA ASN A 451 16.68 2.16 37.39
C ASN A 451 17.21 0.77 36.98
N THR A 452 18.33 0.74 36.27
CA THR A 452 18.93 -0.49 35.78
C THR A 452 20.42 -0.29 35.53
N GLU A 453 21.10 -1.34 35.08
CA GLU A 453 22.52 -1.28 34.78
C GLU A 453 22.80 -0.38 33.58
N THR A 454 23.71 0.57 33.78
CA THR A 454 24.15 1.49 32.73
C THR A 454 25.64 1.27 32.48
N GLU A 455 25.99 1.02 31.23
CA GLU A 455 27.36 0.84 30.78
C GLU A 455 27.88 2.10 30.10
N THR A 456 29.14 2.41 30.33
CA THR A 456 29.85 3.43 29.59
C THR A 456 30.66 2.79 28.49
N HIS A 457 30.43 3.22 27.25
CA HIS A 457 31.17 2.78 26.08
C HIS A 457 32.67 3.05 26.26
N GLU A 458 33.55 2.24 25.64
CA GLU A 458 35.02 2.35 25.75
C GLU A 458 35.57 3.75 25.36
N ALA A 459 34.87 4.43 24.46
CA ALA A 459 35.18 5.80 24.03
C ALA A 459 34.86 6.87 25.09
N GLY A 460 34.23 6.49 26.21
CA GLY A 460 33.74 7.38 27.24
C GLY A 460 32.34 7.95 26.95
N ALA A 461 31.74 8.51 27.99
CA ALA A 461 30.50 9.26 27.92
C ALA A 461 30.49 10.41 28.91
N THR A 462 29.75 11.45 28.60
CA THR A 462 29.47 12.58 29.49
C THR A 462 27.98 12.66 29.72
N VAL A 463 27.54 12.72 30.97
CA VAL A 463 26.17 13.08 31.33
C VAL A 463 26.12 14.55 31.74
N ASP A 464 25.30 15.34 31.07
CA ASP A 464 25.17 16.78 31.28
C ASP A 464 23.70 17.17 31.41
N PHE A 465 23.17 16.98 32.62
CA PHE A 465 21.77 17.27 32.92
C PHE A 465 21.65 18.52 33.79
N GLY A 466 20.93 19.53 33.32
CA GLY A 466 20.46 20.62 34.17
C GLY A 466 19.07 20.34 34.75
N GLY A 467 18.28 21.38 35.00
CA GLY A 467 16.94 21.29 35.58
C GLY A 467 16.90 20.46 36.88
N ARG A 468 16.09 19.40 36.89
CA ARG A 468 16.03 18.45 38.03
C ARG A 468 17.15 17.41 38.05
N GLY A 469 17.98 17.35 37.01
CA GLY A 469 19.10 16.42 36.90
C GLY A 469 18.71 15.00 36.49
N LEU A 470 19.73 14.14 36.41
CA LEU A 470 19.61 12.70 36.16
C LEU A 470 19.41 11.95 37.49
N HIS A 471 18.27 11.27 37.65
CA HIS A 471 17.99 10.48 38.84
C HIS A 471 18.59 9.07 38.71
N TRP A 472 19.54 8.76 39.57
CA TRP A 472 20.13 7.45 39.70
C TRP A 472 19.42 6.66 40.81
N ALA A 473 18.51 5.77 40.42
CA ALA A 473 17.57 5.11 41.31
C ALA A 473 17.95 3.67 41.69
N SER A 474 18.79 3.01 40.90
CA SER A 474 19.34 1.71 41.27
C SER A 474 20.55 1.31 40.42
N SER A 475 21.14 0.17 40.80
CA SER A 475 22.11 -0.56 40.00
C SER A 475 23.45 0.15 39.82
N TYR A 476 24.34 -0.48 39.05
CA TYR A 476 25.69 0.02 38.85
C TYR A 476 25.82 0.87 37.58
N PHE A 477 26.66 1.91 37.63
CA PHE A 477 27.42 2.34 36.48
C PHE A 477 28.61 1.40 36.30
N ARG A 478 28.75 0.84 35.10
CA ARG A 478 29.82 -0.10 34.70
C ARG A 478 30.37 0.24 33.32
N GLY A 479 31.14 -0.68 32.74
CA GLY A 479 31.76 -0.55 31.41
C GLY A 479 33.25 -0.22 31.50
N GLY A 480 33.97 -0.47 30.40
CA GLY A 480 35.41 -0.22 30.33
C GLY A 480 35.80 1.26 30.14
N GLY A 481 34.82 2.13 29.82
CA GLY A 481 35.04 3.56 29.64
C GLY A 481 34.82 4.39 30.91
N THR A 482 35.19 5.67 30.81
CA THR A 482 34.97 6.68 31.86
C THR A 482 33.66 7.44 31.61
N LEU A 483 32.82 7.53 32.65
CA LEU A 483 31.63 8.38 32.68
C LEU A 483 31.98 9.71 33.36
N THR A 484 31.80 10.83 32.68
CA THR A 484 31.95 12.17 33.26
C THR A 484 30.57 12.75 33.57
N ASN A 485 30.31 13.17 34.79
CA ASN A 485 29.18 14.03 35.12
C ASN A 485 29.59 15.49 35.01
N ALA A 486 29.07 16.20 34.01
CA ALA A 486 29.25 17.65 33.85
C ALA A 486 28.06 18.45 34.43
N GLY A 487 26.92 17.79 34.66
CA GLY A 487 25.69 18.41 35.16
C GLY A 487 25.29 17.93 36.54
N ILE A 488 24.01 17.66 36.73
CA ILE A 488 23.39 17.27 37.99
C ILE A 488 23.04 15.78 37.95
N ILE A 489 23.61 15.00 38.86
CA ILE A 489 23.16 13.65 39.20
C ILE A 489 22.52 13.68 40.59
N ARG A 490 21.38 13.00 40.72
CA ARG A 490 20.68 12.77 42.00
C ARG A 490 20.60 11.29 42.29
N VAL A 491 21.30 10.83 43.32
CA VAL A 491 21.11 9.48 43.86
C VAL A 491 19.80 9.47 44.65
N ASP A 492 18.76 8.88 44.07
CA ASP A 492 17.44 8.68 44.67
C ASP A 492 17.12 7.18 44.65
N ALA A 493 17.98 6.39 45.28
CA ALA A 493 17.87 4.96 45.26
C ALA A 493 16.96 4.45 46.39
N ASN A 494 16.05 3.53 46.07
CA ASN A 494 15.24 2.85 47.10
C ASN A 494 16.11 2.00 48.03
N ASN A 495 17.26 1.52 47.55
CA ASN A 495 18.21 0.74 48.34
C ASN A 495 19.63 1.25 48.11
N TRP A 496 20.17 1.07 46.90
CA TRP A 496 21.53 1.45 46.57
C TRP A 496 21.69 1.79 45.09
N ALA A 497 22.72 2.57 44.79
CA ALA A 497 23.29 2.81 43.47
C ALA A 497 24.82 2.76 43.60
N GLY A 498 25.58 2.41 42.55
CA GLY A 498 27.03 2.36 42.71
C GLY A 498 27.89 2.33 41.45
N VAL A 499 29.20 2.49 41.60
CA VAL A 499 30.17 2.36 40.51
C VAL A 499 30.88 1.01 40.64
N HIS A 500 30.98 0.23 39.57
CA HIS A 500 31.62 -1.09 39.59
C HIS A 500 32.42 -1.35 38.33
N GLY A 501 33.73 -1.54 38.47
CA GLY A 501 34.63 -1.83 37.33
C GLY A 501 34.69 -0.71 36.30
N SER A 502 34.33 0.52 36.67
CA SER A 502 34.32 1.71 35.82
C SER A 502 34.73 2.95 36.62
N THR A 503 34.97 4.07 35.92
CA THR A 503 35.28 5.37 36.56
C THR A 503 34.15 6.35 36.31
N LEU A 504 33.61 6.93 37.38
CA LEU A 504 32.73 8.09 37.37
C LEU A 504 33.53 9.32 37.82
N ILE A 505 33.75 10.28 36.92
CA ILE A 505 34.34 11.58 37.25
C ILE A 505 33.21 12.58 37.41
N ASN A 506 33.06 13.15 38.60
CA ASN A 506 32.15 14.25 38.84
C ASN A 506 32.87 15.59 38.69
N GLU A 507 32.49 16.36 37.67
CA GLU A 507 32.88 17.76 37.45
C GLU A 507 31.69 18.72 37.69
N GLY A 508 30.47 18.19 37.79
CA GLY A 508 29.26 18.91 38.15
C GLY A 508 28.82 18.66 39.60
N GLN A 509 27.53 18.39 39.80
CA GLN A 509 26.93 18.18 41.11
C GLN A 509 26.40 16.75 41.25
N ILE A 510 26.75 16.09 42.35
CA ILE A 510 26.08 14.85 42.80
C ILE A 510 25.36 15.15 44.12
N PHE A 511 24.05 14.93 44.15
CA PHE A 511 23.24 14.94 45.36
C PHE A 511 22.92 13.51 45.77
N GLN A 512 23.08 13.18 47.05
CA GLN A 512 22.58 11.94 47.61
C GLN A 512 21.27 12.22 48.34
N ASP A 513 20.16 12.13 47.61
CA ASP A 513 18.82 12.41 48.15
C ASP A 513 18.32 11.22 48.98
N ARG A 514 18.59 9.98 48.54
CA ARG A 514 18.19 8.74 49.23
C ARG A 514 19.02 7.53 48.78
N GLY A 515 19.13 6.54 49.67
CA GLY A 515 19.80 5.27 49.41
C GLY A 515 21.31 5.32 49.63
N LEU A 516 21.96 4.17 49.46
CA LEU A 516 23.42 4.03 49.60
C LEU A 516 24.13 4.27 48.27
N VAL A 517 25.35 4.83 48.33
CA VAL A 517 26.28 4.88 47.20
C VAL A 517 27.37 3.83 47.43
N TYR A 518 27.47 2.85 46.54
CA TYR A 518 28.52 1.83 46.57
C TYR A 518 29.63 2.15 45.58
N ILE A 519 30.87 2.15 46.07
CA ILE A 519 32.06 2.04 45.22
C ILE A 519 32.52 0.59 45.33
N ALA A 520 32.14 -0.21 44.34
CA ALA A 520 32.41 -1.65 44.34
C ALA A 520 33.77 -1.96 43.71
N ALA A 521 34.12 -3.25 43.62
CA ALA A 521 35.41 -3.70 43.11
C ALA A 521 35.75 -3.07 41.75
N GLY A 522 36.93 -2.44 41.67
CA GLY A 522 37.40 -1.75 40.46
C GLY A 522 36.61 -0.49 40.08
N GLY A 523 35.62 -0.07 40.89
CA GLY A 523 34.91 1.19 40.72
C GLY A 523 35.71 2.36 41.26
N VAL A 524 35.67 3.50 40.57
CA VAL A 524 36.28 4.76 40.99
C VAL A 524 35.24 5.87 40.91
N LEU A 525 35.09 6.65 41.97
CA LEU A 525 34.35 7.92 41.96
C LEU A 525 35.34 9.04 42.26
N GLU A 526 35.66 9.84 41.24
CA GLU A 526 36.49 11.05 41.40
C GLU A 526 35.55 12.25 41.52
N ASN A 527 35.73 13.08 42.54
CA ASN A 527 34.97 14.33 42.70
C ASN A 527 35.93 15.52 42.57
N ARG A 528 35.76 16.34 41.54
CA ARG A 528 36.66 17.44 41.18
C ARG A 528 36.05 18.81 41.45
#